data_AF-A0A1I6G1R9-F1
#
_entry.id   AF-A0A1I6G1R9-F1
#
_cell.length_a   1.000
_cell.length_b   1.000
_cell.length_c   1.000
_cell.angle_alpha   90.00
_cell.angle_beta   90.00
_cell.angle_gamma   90.00
#
_symmetry.space_group_name_H-M   'P 1'
#
loop_
_entity.id
_entity.type
_entity.pdbx_description
1 polymer ?
#
loop_
_entity_poly.entity_id
_entity_poly.type
_entity_poly.pdbx_seq_one_letter_code
_entity_poly.pdbx_strand_id
1 'polypeptide(L)' 'MVDSLTCAVCGGSVPLDEDHHYVTDEKKRMHDRDEQDEFVLHDRCARATFEGWWSP' A
#
# COMPACT_ATOMS: atom_id res chain seq x y z
N MET A 1 -18.77 -5.26 -12.47
CA MET A 1 -18.36 -5.42 -11.06
C MET A 1 -17.07 -4.66 -10.95
N VAL A 2 -16.99 -3.70 -10.03
CA VAL A 2 -15.73 -2.97 -9.79
C VAL A 2 -14.87 -3.85 -8.89
N ASP A 3 -13.65 -4.14 -9.32
CA ASP A 3 -12.71 -4.90 -8.49
C ASP A 3 -12.33 -4.04 -7.29
N SER A 4 -12.33 -4.64 -6.10
CA SER A 4 -11.93 -3.96 -4.87
C SER A 4 -10.94 -4.82 -4.11
N LEU A 5 -9.92 -4.17 -3.57
CA LEU A 5 -8.85 -4.79 -2.80
C LEU A 5 -8.85 -4.22 -1.37
N THR A 6 -8.21 -4.93 -0.44
CA THR A 6 -8.14 -4.50 0.96
C THR A 6 -7.02 -3.49 1.16
N CYS A 7 -7.34 -2.33 1.71
CA CYS A 7 -6.35 -1.33 2.12
C CYS A 7 -5.44 -1.88 3.20
N ALA A 8 -4.12 -1.88 2.98
CA ALA A 8 -3.15 -2.39 3.94
C ALA A 8 -3.03 -1.55 5.22
N VAL A 9 -3.51 -0.29 5.23
CA VAL A 9 -3.45 0.60 6.41
C VAL A 9 -4.70 0.49 7.28
N CYS A 10 -5.90 0.58 6.70
CA CYS A 10 -7.15 0.63 7.47
C CYS A 10 -7.97 -0.66 7.40
N GLY A 11 -7.61 -1.62 6.54
CA GLY A 11 -8.35 -2.86 6.33
C GLY A 11 -9.68 -2.70 5.59
N GLY A 12 -10.03 -1.48 5.16
CA GLY A 12 -11.24 -1.20 4.39
C GLY A 12 -11.09 -1.57 2.91
N SER A 13 -12.21 -1.76 2.21
CA SER A 13 -12.23 -2.01 0.77
C SER A 13 -11.84 -0.73 -0.02
N VAL A 14 -10.93 -0.88 -0.98
CA VAL A 14 -10.48 0.15 -1.93
C VAL A 14 -11.03 -0.23 -3.30
N PRO A 15 -11.91 0.58 -3.91
CA PRO A 15 -12.32 0.39 -5.30
C PRO A 15 -11.13 0.67 -6.23
N LEU A 16 -10.80 -0.25 -7.14
CA LEU A 16 -9.70 -0.09 -8.10
C LEU A 16 -10.06 0.82 -9.29
N ASP A 17 -11.31 1.24 -9.41
CA ASP A 17 -11.78 2.22 -10.37
C ASP A 17 -11.71 3.67 -9.85
N GLU A 18 -11.47 3.86 -8.56
CA GLU A 18 -11.28 5.17 -7.90
C GLU A 18 -9.79 5.47 -7.67
N ASP A 19 -9.47 6.69 -7.18
CA ASP A 19 -8.09 7.07 -6.84
C ASP A 19 -7.53 6.20 -5.70
N HIS A 20 -6.55 5.36 -6.04
CA HIS A 20 -5.85 4.45 -5.12
C HIS A 20 -4.34 4.47 -5.39
N HIS A 21 -3.55 4.11 -4.37
CA HIS A 21 -2.10 4.05 -4.45
C HIS A 21 -1.61 2.62 -4.28
N TYR A 22 -0.69 2.21 -5.15
CA TYR A 22 0.05 0.96 -5.00
C TYR A 22 1.34 1.23 -4.22
N VAL A 23 1.60 0.39 -3.23
CA VAL A 23 2.83 0.40 -2.46
C VAL A 23 3.45 -0.98 -2.56
N THR A 24 4.64 -1.03 -3.13
CA THR A 24 5.46 -2.23 -3.14
C THR A 24 6.35 -2.21 -1.90
N ASP A 25 6.21 -3.22 -1.03
CA ASP A 25 7.15 -3.44 0.08
C ASP A 25 8.21 -4.45 -0.38
N GLU A 26 9.45 -3.98 -0.47
CA GLU A 26 10.60 -4.84 -0.72
C GLU A 26 11.17 -5.34 0.61
N LYS A 27 10.84 -6.57 0.99
CA LYS A 27 11.49 -7.22 2.13
C LYS A 27 12.85 -7.77 1.72
N LYS A 28 13.88 -6.91 1.77
CA LYS A 28 15.27 -7.36 1.68
C LYS A 28 15.66 -8.16 2.92
N ARG A 29 15.55 -9.49 2.84
CA ARG A 29 16.26 -10.39 3.75
C ARG A 29 17.66 -10.63 3.19
N MET A 30 18.69 -10.50 4.04
CA MET A 30 20.11 -10.56 3.67
C MET A 30 20.57 -11.84 2.93
N HIS A 31 19.72 -12.83 2.68
CA HIS A 31 20.18 -14.14 2.20
C HIS A 31 19.16 -15.02 1.45
N ASP A 32 18.08 -14.46 0.86
CA ASP A 32 17.22 -15.23 -0.04
C ASP A 32 16.48 -14.32 -1.05
N ARG A 33 15.85 -14.90 -2.08
CA ARG A 33 15.17 -14.16 -3.19
C ARG A 33 14.29 -13.04 -2.65
N ASP A 34 14.46 -11.84 -3.21
CA ASP A 34 13.64 -10.68 -2.89
C ASP A 34 12.16 -11.01 -3.18
N GLU A 35 11.36 -11.23 -2.14
CA GLU A 35 9.91 -11.31 -2.24
C GLU A 35 9.37 -9.87 -2.21
N GLN A 36 8.73 -9.46 -3.31
CA GLN A 36 8.03 -8.19 -3.40
C GLN A 36 6.56 -8.42 -3.07
N ASP A 37 6.08 -7.79 -2.01
CA ASP A 37 4.67 -7.77 -1.66
C ASP A 37 4.05 -6.48 -2.21
N GLU A 38 3.03 -6.58 -3.06
CA GLU A 38 2.28 -5.42 -3.56
C GLU A 38 1.03 -5.18 -2.71
N PHE A 39 0.89 -3.96 -2.19
CA PHE A 39 -0.23 -3.53 -1.37
C PHE A 39 -0.98 -2.38 -2.04
N VAL A 40 -2.29 -2.31 -1.80
CA VAL A 40 -3.11 -1.16 -2.20
C VAL A 40 -3.48 -0.32 -0.98
N LEU A 41 -3.55 0.99 -1.17
CA LEU A 41 -3.97 1.97 -0.17
C LEU A 41 -5.00 2.93 -0.75
N HIS A 42 -5.92 3.40 0.11
CA HIS A 42 -6.69 4.61 -0.20
C HIS A 42 -5.74 5.81 -0.30
N ASP A 43 -6.06 6.81 -1.14
CA ASP A 43 -5.29 8.06 -1.23
C ASP A 43 -5.02 8.71 0.14
N ARG A 44 -6.07 8.83 0.96
CA ARG A 44 -5.93 9.39 2.31
C ARG A 44 -4.99 8.57 3.20
N CYS A 45 -5.04 7.24 3.10
CA CYS A 45 -4.17 6.35 3.88
C CYS A 45 -2.72 6.46 3.40
N ALA A 46 -2.51 6.52 2.08
CA ALA A 46 -1.19 6.73 1.50
C ALA A 46 -0.57 8.05 1.96
N ARG A 47 -1.32 9.16 1.86
CA ARG A 47 -0.87 10.49 2.30
C ARG A 47 -0.50 10.51 3.79
N ALA A 48 -1.34 9.95 4.65
CA ALA A 48 -1.05 9.91 6.09
C ALA A 48 0.23 9.10 6.40
N THR A 49 0.44 7.98 5.72
CA THR A 49 1.64 7.14 5.89
C THR A 49 2.90 7.86 5.41
N PHE A 50 2.86 8.48 4.22
CA PHE A 50 4.04 9.15 3.64
C PHE A 50 4.35 10.50 4.30
N GLU A 51 3.34 11.28 4.70
CA GLU A 51 3.54 12.54 5.44
C GLU A 51 4.16 12.26 6.82
N GLY A 52 3.76 11.18 7.49
CA GLY A 52 4.33 10.76 8.78
C GLY A 52 5.79 10.35 8.70
N TRP A 53 6.26 9.86 7.55
CA TRP A 53 7.65 9.46 7.33
C TRP A 53 8.60 10.63 7.08
N TRP A 54 8.06 11.80 6.70
CA TRP A 54 8.86 12.98 6.34
C TRP A 54 9.12 13.93 7.53
N SER A 55 8.58 13.64 8.72
CA SER A 55 8.88 14.43 9.91
C SER A 55 10.10 13.84 10.64
N PRO A 56 11.26 14.52 10.62
CA PRO A 56 12.51 14.02 11.19
C PRO A 56 12.48 13.90 12.72
#